data_AF-R5ZNC7-F1
#
_entry.id   AF-R5ZNC7-F1
#
_cell.length_a   1.000
_cell.length_b   1.000
_cell.length_c   1.000
_cell.angle_alpha   90.00
_cell.angle_beta   90.00
_cell.angle_gamma   90.00
#
_symmetry.space_group_name_H-M   'P 1'
#
loop_
_entity.id
_entity.type
_entity.pdbx_description
1 polymer ?
#
loop_
_entity_poly.entity_id
_entity_poly.type
_entity_poly.pdbx_seq_one_letter_code
_entity_poly.pdbx_strand_id
1 'polypeptide(L)'
;MKKVITLFLICILIIFNTISCGSDLNNKSETILEKTEKMAENVYDAIKNHDSEQLKEQFCERLQPGKETAVDKIYEYIDGEIETLETDFETEHFARAGGGGKIRGDKLSKTFVFEIIITTDKGIRYEIGGKGDIINTIEPKDQGLQVLRVYKQNEDGTWNYSKGYLQIGSELN
;
A
#
# COMPACT_ATOMS: atom_id res chain seq x y z
N MET A 1 53.89 19.88 17.48
CA MET A 1 53.10 18.92 16.66
C MET A 1 51.77 18.55 17.31
N LYS A 2 51.71 18.11 18.59
CA LYS A 2 50.44 17.74 19.27
C LYS A 2 49.35 18.83 19.26
N LYS A 3 49.70 20.10 19.54
CA LYS A 3 48.74 21.22 19.56
C LYS A 3 48.11 21.55 18.19
N VAL A 4 48.83 21.28 17.09
CA VAL A 4 48.33 21.52 15.72
C VAL A 4 47.35 20.41 15.31
N ILE A 5 47.64 19.16 15.70
CA ILE A 5 46.75 18.02 15.47
C ILE A 5 45.43 18.19 16.22
N THR A 6 45.47 18.67 17.47
CA THR A 6 44.25 18.93 18.26
C THR A 6 43.38 20.02 17.64
N LEU A 7 43.97 21.09 17.11
CA LEU A 7 43.22 22.16 16.47
C LEU A 7 42.58 21.71 15.14
N PHE A 8 43.29 20.90 14.35
CA PHE A 8 42.77 20.35 13.10
C PHE A 8 41.59 19.38 13.34
N LEU A 9 41.65 18.58 14.41
CA LEU A 9 40.56 17.67 14.79
C LEU A 9 39.28 18.42 15.21
N ILE A 10 39.43 19.53 15.94
CA ILE A 10 38.30 20.36 16.38
C ILE A 10 37.63 21.04 15.17
N CYS A 11 38.40 21.54 14.20
CA CYS A 11 37.85 22.11 12.98
C CYS A 11 37.06 21.07 12.14
N ILE A 12 37.55 19.84 12.04
CA ILE A 12 36.84 18.74 11.38
C ILE A 12 35.51 18.43 12.10
N LEU A 13 35.51 18.39 13.43
CA LEU A 13 34.29 18.15 14.22
C LEU A 13 33.24 19.26 14.03
N ILE A 14 33.65 20.52 13.89
CA ILE A 14 32.73 21.64 13.62
C ILE A 14 32.12 21.51 12.22
N ILE A 15 32.91 21.12 11.20
CA ILE A 15 32.43 20.90 9.84
C ILE A 15 31.39 19.76 9.80
N PHE A 16 31.63 18.64 10.49
CA PHE A 16 30.66 17.53 10.58
C PHE A 16 29.35 17.94 11.29
N ASN A 17 29.40 18.80 12.31
CA ASN A 17 28.20 19.29 12.99
C ASN A 17 27.40 20.29 12.13
N THR A 18 28.04 21.03 11.23
CA THR A 18 27.31 21.91 10.27
C THR A 18 26.70 21.16 9.09
N ILE A 19 27.23 19.98 8.71
CA ILE A 19 26.62 19.13 7.68
C ILE A 19 25.40 18.37 8.23
N SER A 20 25.30 18.20 9.55
CA SER A 20 24.13 17.62 10.22
C SER A 20 22.95 18.60 10.41
N CYS A 21 23.08 19.85 9.95
CA CYS A 21 22.03 20.87 10.04
C CYS A 21 21.83 21.50 8.66
N GLY A 22 21.30 20.73 7.72
CA GLY A 22 21.08 21.21 6.36
C GLY A 22 20.58 20.18 5.36
N SER A 23 20.01 19.05 5.81
CA SER A 23 18.99 18.44 4.96
C SER A 23 17.77 19.33 5.09
N ASP A 24 17.63 20.28 4.17
CA ASP A 24 16.32 20.77 3.78
C ASP A 24 15.47 19.52 3.51
N LEU A 25 14.71 19.12 4.52
CA LEU A 25 13.58 18.25 4.37
C LEU A 25 12.61 19.09 3.53
N ASN A 26 12.81 19.04 2.22
CA ASN A 26 11.72 19.08 1.25
C ASN A 26 10.80 17.89 1.58
N ASN A 27 10.16 17.96 2.74
CA ASN A 27 9.10 17.07 3.15
C ASN A 27 7.89 17.56 2.38
N LYS A 28 7.92 17.37 1.06
CA LYS A 28 6.72 17.42 0.24
C LYS A 28 5.85 16.34 0.87
N SER A 29 4.86 16.76 1.65
CA SER A 29 3.94 15.83 2.30
C SER A 29 3.36 14.94 1.19
N GLU A 30 3.60 13.63 1.26
CA GLU A 30 3.04 12.69 0.29
C GLU A 30 1.53 12.98 0.16
N THR A 31 1.09 13.24 -1.06
CA THR A 31 -0.32 13.47 -1.36
C THR A 31 -1.12 12.19 -1.07
N ILE A 32 -2.44 12.32 -0.92
CA ILE A 32 -3.29 11.13 -0.70
C ILE A 32 -3.16 10.13 -1.86
N LEU A 33 -2.99 10.66 -3.08
CA LEU A 33 -2.76 9.85 -4.27
C LEU A 33 -1.44 9.07 -4.15
N GLU A 34 -0.32 9.75 -3.92
CA GLU A 34 1.02 9.13 -3.75
C GLU A 34 0.99 8.03 -2.66
N LYS A 35 0.28 8.25 -1.54
CA LYS A 35 0.12 7.23 -0.49
C LYS A 35 -0.72 6.03 -0.92
N THR A 36 -1.74 6.26 -1.74
CA THR A 36 -2.61 5.19 -2.24
C THR A 36 -1.86 4.35 -3.28
N GLU A 37 -1.10 4.99 -4.16
CA GLU A 37 -0.25 4.33 -5.15
C GLU A 37 0.78 3.44 -4.47
N LYS A 38 1.51 3.98 -3.48
CA LYS A 38 2.48 3.23 -2.67
C LYS A 38 1.86 2.03 -1.97
N MET A 39 0.61 2.15 -1.50
CA MET A 39 -0.10 1.03 -0.89
C MET A 39 -0.46 -0.05 -1.92
N ALA A 40 -0.93 0.34 -3.11
CA ALA A 40 -1.18 -0.59 -4.20
C ALA A 40 0.10 -1.31 -4.64
N GLU A 41 1.22 -0.59 -4.74
CA GLU A 41 2.55 -1.16 -5.03
C GLU A 41 2.98 -2.17 -3.95
N ASN A 42 2.89 -1.80 -2.67
CA ASN A 42 3.22 -2.73 -1.57
C ASN A 42 2.35 -3.99 -1.59
N VAL A 43 1.05 -3.86 -1.89
CA VAL A 43 0.15 -5.01 -2.01
C VAL A 43 0.55 -5.88 -3.19
N TYR A 44 0.83 -5.28 -4.34
CA TYR A 44 1.30 -5.99 -5.53
C TYR A 44 2.60 -6.75 -5.24
N ASP A 45 3.62 -6.07 -4.68
CA ASP A 45 4.92 -6.66 -4.39
C ASP A 45 4.79 -7.82 -3.39
N ALA A 46 3.98 -7.65 -2.35
CA ALA A 46 3.74 -8.70 -1.37
C ALA A 46 3.01 -9.92 -1.98
N ILE A 47 2.08 -9.69 -2.91
CA ILE A 47 1.40 -10.78 -3.62
C ILE A 47 2.38 -11.50 -4.55
N LYS A 48 3.13 -10.74 -5.37
CA LYS A 48 4.09 -11.27 -6.33
C LYS A 48 5.21 -12.07 -5.67
N ASN A 49 5.68 -11.62 -4.52
CA ASN A 49 6.79 -12.26 -3.80
C ASN A 49 6.34 -13.32 -2.79
N HIS A 50 5.03 -13.62 -2.71
CA HIS A 50 4.47 -14.51 -1.71
C HIS A 50 4.80 -14.10 -0.25
N ASP A 51 4.88 -12.80 0.00
CA ASP A 51 5.21 -12.23 1.31
C ASP A 51 3.93 -11.92 2.11
N SER A 52 3.46 -12.93 2.84
CA SER A 52 2.26 -12.81 3.68
C SER A 52 2.42 -11.74 4.77
N GLU A 53 3.62 -11.51 5.28
CA GLU A 53 3.85 -10.55 6.36
C GLU A 53 3.74 -9.13 5.83
N GLN A 54 4.41 -8.83 4.71
CA GLN A 54 4.30 -7.52 4.06
C GLN A 54 2.85 -7.19 3.68
N LEU A 55 2.09 -8.19 3.21
CA LEU A 55 0.68 -8.00 2.87
C LEU A 55 -0.19 -7.76 4.11
N LYS A 56 0.05 -8.48 5.22
CA LYS A 56 -0.65 -8.26 6.50
C LYS A 56 -0.44 -6.85 7.04
N GLU A 57 0.77 -6.32 6.93
CA GLU A 57 1.12 -4.97 7.39
C GLU A 57 0.32 -3.87 6.68
N GLN A 58 -0.16 -4.11 5.46
CA GLN A 58 -0.99 -3.13 4.75
C GLN A 58 -2.40 -3.03 5.33
N PHE A 59 -2.90 -4.08 6.01
CA PHE A 59 -4.23 -4.05 6.62
C PHE A 59 -4.28 -3.24 7.91
N CYS A 60 -5.45 -2.64 8.15
CA CYS A 60 -5.68 -1.88 9.38
C CYS A 60 -5.55 -2.74 10.63
N GLU A 61 -5.08 -2.14 11.73
CA GLU A 61 -4.78 -2.81 13.00
C GLU A 61 -5.96 -3.64 13.50
N ARG A 62 -7.20 -3.13 13.38
CA ARG A 62 -8.40 -3.86 13.80
C ARG A 62 -8.50 -5.24 13.16
N LEU A 63 -8.04 -5.37 11.92
CA LEU A 63 -8.17 -6.59 11.16
C LEU A 63 -6.93 -7.48 11.22
N GLN A 64 -5.81 -7.06 11.81
CA GLN A 64 -4.59 -7.87 11.87
C GLN A 64 -4.73 -9.16 12.71
N PRO A 65 -5.46 -9.20 13.85
CA PRO A 65 -5.64 -10.44 14.60
C PRO A 65 -6.37 -11.55 13.80
N GLY A 66 -5.74 -12.73 13.65
CA GLY A 66 -6.35 -13.92 13.05
C GLY A 66 -6.33 -13.97 11.51
N LYS A 67 -5.50 -13.14 10.87
CA LYS A 67 -5.39 -13.04 9.41
C LYS A 67 -4.32 -13.91 8.78
N GLU A 68 -3.52 -14.59 9.59
CA GLU A 68 -2.32 -15.30 9.13
C GLU A 68 -2.65 -16.25 7.99
N THR A 69 -3.68 -17.08 8.17
CA THR A 69 -4.14 -18.06 7.17
C THR A 69 -5.10 -17.49 6.13
N ALA A 70 -5.58 -16.25 6.30
CA ALA A 70 -6.53 -15.65 5.37
C ALA A 70 -5.82 -15.03 4.17
N VAL A 71 -4.68 -14.39 4.43
CA VAL A 71 -3.82 -13.80 3.39
C VAL A 71 -3.23 -14.88 2.50
N ASP A 72 -2.80 -16.00 3.07
CA ASP A 72 -2.21 -17.11 2.32
C ASP A 72 -3.13 -17.68 1.22
N LYS A 73 -4.45 -17.54 1.39
CA LYS A 73 -5.44 -17.97 0.38
C LYS A 73 -5.32 -17.23 -0.94
N ILE A 74 -4.72 -16.03 -0.96
CA ILE A 74 -4.47 -15.32 -2.22
C ILE A 74 -3.54 -16.15 -3.11
N TYR A 75 -2.49 -16.73 -2.54
CA TYR A 75 -1.49 -17.50 -3.28
C TYR A 75 -2.05 -18.81 -3.82
N GLU A 76 -3.04 -19.39 -3.12
CA GLU A 76 -3.77 -20.55 -3.62
C GLU A 76 -4.80 -20.18 -4.71
N TYR A 77 -5.35 -18.97 -4.64
CA TYR A 77 -6.39 -18.49 -5.55
C TYR A 77 -5.84 -17.99 -6.89
N ILE A 78 -4.67 -17.34 -6.87
CA ILE A 78 -3.96 -16.90 -8.07
C ILE A 78 -3.23 -18.11 -8.68
N ASP A 79 -3.76 -18.61 -9.78
CA ASP A 79 -3.18 -19.73 -10.51
C ASP A 79 -2.05 -19.28 -11.45
N GLY A 80 -0.81 -19.57 -11.04
CA GLY A 80 0.43 -19.27 -11.78
C GLY A 80 1.25 -18.16 -11.14
N GLU A 81 2.44 -17.93 -11.69
CA GLU A 81 3.38 -16.89 -11.24
C GLU A 81 3.07 -15.56 -11.93
N ILE A 82 3.15 -14.44 -11.22
CA ILE A 82 2.83 -13.11 -11.78
C ILE A 82 3.96 -12.64 -12.71
N GLU A 83 3.65 -12.50 -14.01
CA GLU A 83 4.60 -12.03 -15.02
C GLU A 83 4.43 -10.53 -15.31
N THR A 84 3.18 -10.08 -15.46
CA THR A 84 2.89 -8.69 -15.84
C THR A 84 1.97 -8.01 -14.85
N LEU A 85 2.19 -6.70 -14.72
CA LEU A 85 1.33 -5.77 -14.04
C LEU A 85 0.83 -4.78 -15.09
N GLU A 86 -0.47 -4.79 -15.33
CA GLU A 86 -1.15 -3.77 -16.12
C GLU A 86 -1.63 -2.69 -15.15
N THR A 87 -0.81 -1.66 -15.02
CA THR A 87 -1.14 -0.42 -14.32
C THR A 87 -1.49 0.62 -15.37
N ASP A 88 -2.76 0.98 -15.48
CA ASP A 88 -3.09 2.22 -16.18
C ASP A 88 -2.97 3.38 -15.21
N PHE A 89 -1.75 3.91 -15.05
CA PHE A 89 -1.47 5.09 -14.23
C PHE A 89 -1.99 6.39 -14.86
N GLU A 90 -2.35 6.37 -16.15
CA GLU A 90 -2.77 7.56 -16.90
C GLU A 90 -4.29 7.69 -17.06
N THR A 91 -5.06 6.61 -16.85
CA THR A 91 -6.54 6.65 -16.82
C THR A 91 -7.10 6.56 -15.41
N GLU A 92 -8.36 6.95 -15.25
CA GLU A 92 -9.12 7.15 -14.00
C GLU A 92 -9.32 5.89 -13.10
N HIS A 93 -8.50 4.86 -13.27
CA HIS A 93 -8.63 3.52 -12.70
C HIS A 93 -7.58 3.17 -11.63
N PHE A 94 -6.41 3.80 -11.62
CA PHE A 94 -5.44 3.57 -10.55
C PHE A 94 -5.63 4.57 -9.40
N ALA A 95 -5.64 4.06 -8.17
CA ALA A 95 -5.73 4.84 -6.93
C ALA A 95 -6.78 5.97 -6.99
N ARG A 96 -8.07 5.62 -6.96
CA ARG A 96 -9.12 6.60 -6.63
C ARG A 96 -8.95 7.01 -5.17
N ALA A 97 -8.08 7.99 -4.94
CA ALA A 97 -8.04 8.84 -3.78
C ALA A 97 -9.33 9.69 -3.77
N GLY A 98 -10.45 9.05 -3.48
CA GLY A 98 -11.76 9.66 -3.76
C GLY A 98 -12.94 8.91 -3.20
N GLY A 99 -12.73 7.93 -2.33
CA GLY A 99 -13.84 7.48 -1.49
C GLY A 99 -14.16 8.59 -0.47
N GLY A 100 -15.42 8.68 -0.07
CA GLY A 100 -15.88 9.69 0.88
C GLY A 100 -15.00 9.83 2.13
N GLY A 101 -15.10 10.99 2.76
CA GLY A 101 -14.45 11.26 4.04
C GLY A 101 -15.49 11.72 5.04
N LYS A 102 -15.24 11.45 6.31
CA LYS A 102 -16.04 11.98 7.42
C LYS A 102 -15.21 13.03 8.14
N ILE A 103 -15.85 14.11 8.58
CA ILE A 103 -15.26 15.07 9.50
C ILE A 103 -16.09 15.03 10.78
N ARG A 104 -15.44 14.91 11.93
CA ARG A 104 -16.09 14.90 13.25
C ARG A 104 -15.30 15.79 14.20
N GLY A 105 -15.69 17.07 14.26
CA GLY A 105 -14.93 18.08 14.98
C GLY A 105 -13.60 18.35 14.28
N ASP A 106 -12.50 18.18 15.01
CA ASP A 106 -11.11 18.29 14.56
C ASP A 106 -10.57 17.00 13.89
N LYS A 107 -11.34 15.92 13.93
CA LYS A 107 -10.96 14.62 13.36
C LYS A 107 -11.53 14.43 11.96
N LEU A 108 -10.83 13.64 11.14
CA LEU A 108 -11.24 13.32 9.78
C LEU A 108 -10.88 11.87 9.39
N SER A 109 -11.65 11.32 8.46
CA SER A 109 -11.26 10.14 7.69
C SER A 109 -11.26 10.43 6.20
N LYS A 110 -10.39 9.74 5.46
CA LYS A 110 -10.31 9.75 4.00
C LYS A 110 -10.13 8.32 3.54
N THR A 111 -11.06 7.86 2.71
CA THR A 111 -10.96 6.53 2.13
C THR A 111 -10.17 6.55 0.83
N PHE A 112 -9.60 5.40 0.50
CA PHE A 112 -8.96 5.12 -0.78
C PHE A 112 -9.54 3.87 -1.39
N VAL A 113 -9.44 3.77 -2.71
CA VAL A 113 -9.66 2.56 -3.49
C VAL A 113 -8.55 2.44 -4.52
N PHE A 114 -8.03 1.24 -4.73
CA PHE A 114 -7.16 0.92 -5.85
C PHE A 114 -7.63 -0.35 -6.55
N GLU A 115 -7.32 -0.46 -7.83
CA GLU A 115 -7.56 -1.62 -8.68
C GLU A 115 -6.28 -1.86 -9.47
N ILE A 116 -5.76 -3.10 -9.45
CA ILE A 116 -4.60 -3.52 -10.26
C ILE A 116 -4.97 -4.75 -11.07
N ILE A 117 -4.49 -4.82 -12.32
CA ILE A 117 -4.66 -6.01 -13.16
C ILE A 117 -3.30 -6.71 -13.27
N ILE A 118 -3.29 -8.01 -13.00
CA ILE A 118 -2.11 -8.87 -13.15
C ILE A 118 -2.38 -9.95 -14.18
N THR A 119 -1.33 -10.43 -14.85
CA THR A 119 -1.37 -11.63 -15.69
C THR A 119 -0.34 -12.62 -15.21
N THR A 120 -0.73 -13.89 -15.11
CA THR A 120 0.17 -14.99 -14.74
C THR A 120 0.87 -15.59 -15.96
N ASP A 121 1.92 -16.36 -15.72
CA ASP A 121 2.62 -17.21 -16.70
C ASP A 121 1.71 -18.18 -17.46
N LYS A 122 0.53 -18.47 -16.90
CA LYS A 122 -0.55 -19.26 -17.53
C LYS A 122 -1.47 -18.44 -18.44
N GLY A 123 -1.21 -17.15 -18.60
CA GLY A 123 -2.05 -16.23 -19.35
C GLY A 123 -3.38 -15.90 -18.65
N ILE A 124 -3.51 -16.17 -17.35
CA ILE A 124 -4.73 -15.89 -16.59
C ILE A 124 -4.64 -14.49 -16.02
N ARG A 125 -5.70 -13.69 -16.22
CA ARG A 125 -5.79 -12.33 -15.70
C ARG A 125 -6.60 -12.28 -14.41
N TYR A 126 -6.11 -11.50 -13.46
CA TYR A 126 -6.81 -11.20 -12.21
C TYR A 126 -6.88 -9.71 -11.97
N GLU A 127 -7.99 -9.26 -11.39
CA GLU A 127 -8.13 -7.91 -10.85
C GLU A 127 -8.04 -7.99 -9.33
N ILE A 128 -7.14 -7.20 -8.74
CA ILE A 128 -6.96 -7.10 -7.30
C ILE A 128 -7.42 -5.70 -6.89
N GLY A 129 -8.53 -5.66 -6.16
CA GLY A 129 -9.16 -4.42 -5.69
C GLY A 129 -8.99 -4.25 -4.18
N GLY A 130 -8.43 -3.11 -3.76
CA GLY A 130 -8.24 -2.77 -2.35
C GLY A 130 -9.02 -1.53 -1.94
N LYS A 131 -9.60 -1.55 -0.73
CA LYS A 131 -10.29 -0.39 -0.15
C LYS A 131 -10.00 -0.28 1.35
N GLY A 132 -9.87 0.96 1.82
CA GLY A 132 -9.69 1.25 3.24
C GLY A 132 -9.64 2.74 3.52
N ASP A 133 -9.08 3.11 4.67
CA ASP A 133 -8.85 4.50 5.06
C ASP A 133 -7.36 4.84 4.97
N ILE A 134 -7.00 5.85 4.18
CA ILE A 134 -5.61 6.31 4.06
C ILE A 134 -5.24 7.25 5.20
N ILE A 135 -6.26 7.91 5.76
CA ILE A 135 -6.20 8.74 6.95
C ILE A 135 -7.46 8.41 7.75
N ASN A 136 -7.32 8.07 9.02
CA ASN A 136 -8.47 7.98 9.93
C ASN A 136 -8.10 8.46 11.32
N THR A 137 -8.31 9.75 11.61
CA THR A 137 -8.10 10.28 12.97
C THR A 137 -9.34 10.16 13.84
N ILE A 138 -10.48 9.76 13.24
CA ILE A 138 -11.72 9.44 13.95
C ILE A 138 -11.53 8.13 14.72
N GLU A 139 -11.15 7.06 14.01
CA GLU A 139 -10.83 5.72 14.51
C GLU A 139 -9.46 5.27 13.94
N PRO A 140 -8.33 5.57 14.61
CA PRO A 140 -6.98 5.26 14.10
C PRO A 140 -6.72 3.80 13.77
N LYS A 141 -7.39 2.87 14.46
CA LYS A 141 -7.27 1.41 14.23
C LYS A 141 -7.87 0.95 12.89
N ASP A 142 -8.65 1.80 12.25
CA ASP A 142 -9.27 1.56 10.94
C ASP A 142 -8.44 2.09 9.77
N GLN A 143 -7.36 2.83 10.04
CA GLN A 143 -6.44 3.29 9.01
C GLN A 143 -5.65 2.11 8.42
N GLY A 144 -5.56 2.06 7.09
CA GLY A 144 -4.99 0.96 6.32
C GLY A 144 -6.03 0.25 5.47
N LEU A 145 -5.61 -0.82 4.81
CA LEU A 145 -6.47 -1.67 3.99
C LEU A 145 -7.52 -2.37 4.87
N GLN A 146 -8.79 -2.29 4.48
CA GLN A 146 -9.91 -2.90 5.20
C GLN A 146 -10.44 -4.13 4.46
N VAL A 147 -10.46 -4.06 3.14
CA VAL A 147 -10.87 -5.16 2.27
C VAL A 147 -9.93 -5.27 1.08
N LEU A 148 -9.58 -6.50 0.73
CA LEU A 148 -8.88 -6.86 -0.49
C LEU A 148 -9.71 -7.91 -1.21
N ARG A 149 -9.97 -7.71 -2.50
CA ARG A 149 -10.73 -8.62 -3.35
C ARG A 149 -9.88 -9.04 -4.54
N VAL A 150 -9.97 -10.31 -4.91
CA VAL A 150 -9.29 -10.86 -6.09
C VAL A 150 -10.34 -11.50 -6.99
N TYR A 151 -10.48 -10.96 -8.19
CA TYR A 151 -11.38 -11.45 -9.23
C TYR A 151 -10.56 -12.16 -10.30
N LYS A 152 -11.04 -13.30 -10.77
CA LYS A 152 -10.47 -13.98 -11.93
C LYS A 152 -11.26 -13.56 -13.17
N GLN A 153 -10.56 -13.19 -14.24
CA GLN A 153 -11.21 -12.89 -15.51
C GLN A 153 -11.84 -14.16 -16.09
N ASN A 154 -13.03 -14.04 -16.68
CA ASN A 154 -13.66 -15.14 -17.40
C ASN A 154 -12.92 -15.43 -18.70
N GLU A 155 -13.07 -16.64 -19.24
CA GLU A 155 -12.44 -17.05 -20.51
C GLU A 155 -12.84 -16.17 -21.70
N ASP A 156 -14.03 -15.56 -21.65
CA ASP A 156 -14.52 -14.64 -22.68
C ASP A 156 -13.99 -13.19 -22.53
N GLY A 157 -13.10 -12.96 -21.56
CA GLY A 157 -12.52 -11.65 -21.27
C GLY A 157 -13.38 -10.74 -20.38
N THR A 158 -14.56 -11.18 -19.94
CA THR A 158 -15.43 -10.40 -19.05
C THR A 158 -15.05 -10.55 -17.58
N TRP A 159 -15.48 -9.59 -16.76
CA TRP A 159 -15.30 -9.61 -15.30
C TRP A 159 -16.64 -9.85 -14.60
N ASN A 160 -16.64 -10.70 -13.56
CA ASN A 160 -17.81 -10.91 -12.71
C ASN A 160 -17.54 -10.44 -11.27
N TYR A 161 -17.97 -9.23 -10.96
CA TYR A 161 -17.79 -8.64 -9.63
C TYR A 161 -18.83 -9.09 -8.59
N SER A 162 -19.82 -9.89 -8.99
CA SER A 162 -20.93 -10.29 -8.10
C SER A 162 -20.68 -11.62 -7.36
N LYS A 163 -19.84 -12.49 -7.91
CA LYS A 163 -19.58 -13.84 -7.37
C LYS A 163 -18.26 -14.40 -7.88
N GLY A 164 -17.75 -15.43 -7.21
CA GLY A 164 -16.53 -16.13 -7.63
C GLY A 164 -15.28 -15.27 -7.47
N TYR A 165 -15.19 -14.51 -6.37
CA TYR A 165 -14.03 -13.74 -5.99
C TYR A 165 -13.54 -14.19 -4.60
N LEU A 166 -12.23 -14.04 -4.37
CA LEU A 166 -11.67 -14.13 -3.04
C LEU A 166 -11.80 -12.77 -2.36
N GLN A 167 -12.19 -12.76 -1.07
CA GLN A 167 -12.17 -11.54 -0.25
C GLN A 167 -11.45 -11.81 1.07
N ILE A 168 -10.59 -10.88 1.46
CA ILE A 168 -9.97 -10.82 2.78
C ILE A 168 -10.38 -9.52 3.45
N GLY A 169 -10.77 -9.63 4.72
CA GLY A 169 -11.30 -8.51 5.49
C GLY A 169 -12.76 -8.19 5.15
N SER A 170 -13.21 -7.05 5.64
CA SER A 170 -14.59 -6.61 5.53
C SER A 170 -14.66 -5.08 5.55
N GLU A 171 -15.56 -4.52 4.75
CA GLU A 171 -15.89 -3.11 4.84
C GLU A 171 -16.54 -2.79 6.20
N LEU A 172 -16.33 -1.56 6.68
CA LEU A 172 -17.10 -1.02 7.80
C LEU A 172 -18.50 -0.66 7.29
N ASN A 173 -19.53 -1.23 7.94
CA ASN A 173 -20.92 -0.83 7.72
C ASN A 173 -21.21 0.54 8.34
#